data_AF-A0A7W1UWZ6-F1
#
_entry.id   AF-A0A7W1UWZ6-F1
#
_cell.length_a   1.000
_cell.length_b   1.000
_cell.length_c   1.000
_cell.angle_alpha   90.00
_cell.angle_beta   90.00
_cell.angle_gamma   90.00
#
_symmetry.space_group_name_H-M   'P 1'
#
loop_
_entity.id
_entity.type
_entity.pdbx_description
1 polymer ?
#
loop_
_entity_poly.entity_id
_entity_poly.type
_entity_poly.pdbx_seq_one_letter_code
_entity_poly.pdbx_strand_id
1 'polypeptide(L)'
;MMEVYSKKDVKKFTKSIKIDDYEILTDEGFVDIEFLHETIPYEVWNLKLSNGYELDCADDHIIFDSEMNEVFVKDLIPGDRISTDDGISTVLSVLNTLKVENMYDFELSESSNRRYYTNGILSHNTEMAKQLAKYLFDSEDALIRLDMSEYMEKIDVNKLLGSAAGYVGFEEGSAFLNKVRTKPYSVILLDEIEKANPEIFNVFLQMLDDGQLTDSHGRKINFKNCVILMTSNVGTRVIKDFGGGVGFSTKSKEESNSSDMKSILEKELKKKFAPEFINRIDDIIYFKDLTKEDIGKIVDIELIKSVERLKVIGFDAIIEDSLKEQLIESGYDPQYGARPLKRAIQRLVDDCLTDTLLEEPMTGSLLSMSFNKDENKTVITVKKPKKKPTKGEKGE
;
A
#
# COMPACT_ATOMS: atom_id res chain seq x y z
N MET A 1 -24.32 31.44 12.30
CA MET A 1 -22.90 31.15 12.00
C MET A 1 -22.09 31.55 13.21
N MET A 2 -21.79 30.60 14.09
CA MET A 2 -20.79 30.83 15.15
C MET A 2 -19.42 30.66 14.49
N GLU A 3 -18.57 31.67 14.60
CA GLU A 3 -17.17 31.61 14.20
C GLU A 3 -16.45 30.58 15.09
N VAL A 4 -16.06 29.44 14.49
CA VAL A 4 -15.36 28.34 15.19
C VAL A 4 -13.87 28.63 15.40
N TYR A 5 -13.33 29.71 14.81
CA TYR A 5 -11.91 30.06 14.96
C TYR A 5 -11.72 31.39 15.70
N SER A 6 -11.78 31.33 17.03
CA SER A 6 -11.10 32.31 17.87
C SER A 6 -9.60 32.10 17.71
N LYS A 7 -8.90 33.02 17.03
CA LYS A 7 -7.43 33.13 17.02
C LYS A 7 -6.91 33.24 18.45
N LYS A 8 -6.60 32.10 19.08
CA LYS A 8 -5.58 32.01 20.11
C LYS A 8 -4.33 31.51 19.41
N ASP A 9 -3.27 32.31 19.46
CA ASP A 9 -1.93 31.94 19.00
C ASP A 9 -1.39 30.81 19.87
N VAL A 10 -1.84 29.58 19.64
CA VAL A 10 -1.26 28.39 20.23
C VAL A 10 -0.09 28.00 19.33
N LYS A 11 1.15 28.11 19.84
CA LYS A 11 2.32 27.61 19.12
C LYS A 11 2.15 26.10 18.92
N LYS A 12 1.82 25.67 17.70
CA LYS A 12 1.63 24.27 17.30
C LYS A 12 2.79 23.37 17.74
N PHE A 13 4.00 23.94 17.84
CA PHE A 13 5.24 23.23 18.13
C PHE A 13 5.83 23.65 19.49
N THR A 14 6.13 22.65 20.33
CA THR A 14 6.75 22.81 21.65
C THR A 14 8.27 22.75 21.58
N LYS A 15 8.81 22.02 20.60
CA LYS A 15 10.25 21.87 20.36
C LYS A 15 10.52 21.68 18.88
N SER A 16 11.71 22.08 18.42
CA SER A 16 12.14 21.85 17.04
C SER A 16 13.59 21.38 17.07
N ILE A 17 13.84 20.25 16.41
CA ILE A 17 15.12 19.56 16.40
C ILE A 17 15.62 19.62 14.96
N LYS A 18 16.78 20.24 14.73
CA LYS A 18 17.38 20.23 13.40
C LYS A 18 17.91 18.83 13.09
N ILE A 19 17.61 18.33 11.89
CA ILE A 19 18.07 17.05 11.38
C ILE A 19 18.70 17.33 10.02
N ASP A 20 19.85 16.73 9.71
CA ASP A 20 20.58 17.01 8.44
C ASP A 20 20.93 15.73 7.68
N ASP A 21 20.60 14.55 8.22
CA ASP A 21 21.05 13.25 7.69
C ASP A 21 19.91 12.42 7.07
N TYR A 22 18.72 13.02 6.91
CA TYR A 22 17.53 12.30 6.47
C TYR A 22 16.79 13.07 5.38
N GLU A 23 16.53 12.39 4.27
CA GLU A 23 15.74 12.88 3.14
C GLU A 23 14.40 12.16 3.09
N ILE A 24 13.37 12.84 2.59
CA ILE A 24 12.09 12.25 2.24
C ILE A 24 11.85 12.41 0.74
N LEU A 25 11.28 11.38 0.12
CA LEU A 25 10.95 11.41 -1.31
C LEU A 25 9.64 12.16 -1.55
N THR A 26 9.69 13.22 -2.36
CA THR A 26 8.55 14.03 -2.81
C THR A 26 8.35 13.91 -4.33
N ASP A 27 7.30 14.53 -4.86
CA ASP A 27 7.00 14.56 -6.31
C ASP A 27 8.12 15.18 -7.17
N GLU A 28 8.97 16.03 -6.58
CA GLU A 28 10.06 16.72 -7.29
C GLU A 28 11.44 16.10 -7.01
N GLY A 29 11.53 15.07 -6.16
CA GLY A 29 12.77 14.38 -5.81
C GLY A 29 12.95 14.19 -4.31
N PHE A 30 14.15 13.76 -3.92
CA PHE A 30 14.55 13.68 -2.50
C PHE A 30 14.74 15.10 -1.95
N VAL A 31 14.10 15.37 -0.82
CA VAL A 31 14.15 16.66 -0.14
C VAL A 31 14.61 16.42 1.29
N ASP A 32 15.61 17.18 1.73
CA ASP A 32 16.14 17.13 3.08
C ASP A 32 15.05 17.48 4.11
N ILE A 33 14.98 16.70 5.18
CA ILE A 33 14.21 17.03 6.37
C ILE A 33 15.06 17.98 7.20
N GLU A 34 14.76 19.28 7.20
CA GLU A 34 15.54 20.25 7.97
C GLU A 34 15.23 20.22 9.46
N PHE A 35 13.94 20.08 9.82
CA PHE A 35 13.53 20.09 11.22
C PHE A 35 12.46 19.05 11.54
N LEU A 36 12.54 18.53 12.76
CA LEU A 36 11.55 17.71 13.43
C LEU A 36 10.91 18.54 14.54
N HIS A 37 9.65 18.91 14.37
CA HIS A 37 8.89 19.67 15.36
C HIS A 37 8.08 18.75 16.24
N GLU A 38 8.35 18.77 17.53
CA GLU A 38 7.48 18.19 18.54
C GLU A 38 6.27 19.11 18.69
N THR A 39 5.06 18.57 18.50
CA THR A 39 3.81 19.32 18.64
C THR A 39 3.42 19.45 20.12
N ILE A 40 2.29 20.09 20.39
CA ILE A 40 1.73 20.13 21.74
C ILE A 40 1.30 18.70 22.11
N PRO A 41 1.67 18.20 23.30
CA PRO A 41 1.17 16.93 23.80
C PRO A 41 -0.36 16.87 23.75
N TYR A 42 -0.89 15.73 23.35
CA TYR A 42 -2.32 15.47 23.36
C TYR A 42 -2.64 14.35 24.34
N GLU A 43 -3.85 14.38 24.91
CA GLU A 43 -4.34 13.30 25.76
C GLU A 43 -4.85 12.15 24.90
N VAL A 44 -4.51 10.91 25.26
CA VAL A 44 -4.96 9.72 24.54
C VAL A 44 -6.30 9.25 25.10
N TRP A 45 -7.29 9.12 24.22
CA TRP A 45 -8.65 8.66 24.52
C TRP A 45 -8.93 7.32 23.84
N ASN A 46 -9.57 6.42 24.58
CA ASN A 46 -10.05 5.14 24.10
C ASN A 46 -11.55 5.21 23.84
N LEU A 47 -11.96 5.01 22.59
CA LEU A 47 -13.34 5.00 22.12
C LEU A 47 -13.75 3.55 21.81
N LYS A 48 -14.86 3.08 22.39
CA LYS A 48 -15.48 1.78 22.09
C LYS A 48 -16.89 1.95 21.57
N LEU A 49 -17.23 1.17 20.56
CA LEU A 49 -18.51 1.26 19.84
C LEU A 49 -19.30 -0.04 19.90
N SER A 50 -20.62 0.07 19.72
CA SER A 50 -21.57 -1.03 19.82
C SER A 50 -21.38 -2.12 18.75
N ASN A 51 -20.74 -1.78 17.65
CA ASN A 51 -20.39 -2.72 16.57
C ASN A 51 -19.07 -3.48 16.83
N GLY A 52 -18.44 -3.28 17.99
CA GLY A 52 -17.22 -3.99 18.39
C GLY A 52 -15.92 -3.28 18.01
N TYR A 53 -15.98 -2.10 17.40
CA TYR A 53 -14.79 -1.29 17.10
C TYR A 53 -14.26 -0.60 18.34
N GLU A 54 -12.94 -0.55 18.44
CA GLU A 54 -12.19 0.11 19.52
C GLU A 54 -11.01 0.89 18.91
N LEU A 55 -10.85 2.15 19.32
CA LEU A 55 -9.86 3.09 18.78
C LEU A 55 -9.19 3.88 19.90
N ASP A 56 -7.86 3.93 19.91
CA ASP A 56 -7.09 4.91 20.68
C ASP A 56 -6.81 6.13 19.78
N CYS A 57 -7.14 7.33 20.25
CA CYS A 57 -7.10 8.55 19.46
C CYS A 57 -6.78 9.78 20.30
N ALA A 58 -6.49 10.90 19.64
CA ALA A 58 -6.24 12.17 20.31
C ALA A 58 -7.54 12.78 20.87
N ASP A 59 -7.42 13.60 21.91
CA ASP A 59 -8.51 14.39 22.49
C ASP A 59 -9.27 15.24 21.46
N ASP A 60 -8.54 15.90 20.55
CA ASP A 60 -9.09 16.70 19.44
C ASP A 60 -9.28 15.89 18.14
N HIS A 61 -9.34 14.55 18.22
CA HIS A 61 -9.66 13.73 17.06
C HIS A 61 -11.11 13.97 16.62
N ILE A 62 -11.31 14.36 15.36
CA ILE A 62 -12.62 14.66 14.79
C ILE A 62 -13.25 13.38 14.26
N ILE A 63 -14.50 13.16 14.64
CA ILE A 63 -15.38 12.14 14.07
C ILE A 63 -16.71 12.79 13.65
N PHE A 64 -17.55 12.02 12.95
CA PHE A 64 -18.86 12.51 12.50
C PHE A 64 -19.98 11.90 13.33
N ASP A 65 -20.93 12.72 13.80
CA ASP A 65 -22.17 12.22 14.42
C ASP A 65 -23.12 11.59 13.38
N SER A 66 -24.28 11.09 13.83
CA SER A 66 -25.30 10.52 12.93
C SER A 66 -25.91 11.51 11.92
N GLU A 67 -25.71 12.81 12.11
CA GLU A 67 -26.16 13.89 11.22
C GLU A 67 -25.01 14.46 10.37
N MET A 68 -23.82 13.85 10.43
CA MET A 68 -22.59 14.26 9.74
C MET A 68 -22.00 15.60 10.22
N ASN A 69 -22.29 16.02 11.45
CA ASN A 69 -21.57 17.13 12.08
C ASN A 69 -20.23 16.65 12.64
N GLU A 70 -19.21 17.50 12.57
CA GLU A 70 -17.91 17.26 13.21
C GLU A 70 -18.06 17.35 14.74
N VAL A 71 -17.61 16.30 15.44
CA VAL A 71 -17.59 16.21 16.89
C VAL A 71 -16.23 15.68 17.32
N PHE A 72 -15.65 16.25 18.37
CA PHE A 72 -14.39 15.76 18.94
C PHE A 72 -14.63 14.53 19.79
N VAL A 73 -13.70 13.57 19.77
CA VAL A 73 -13.84 12.35 20.57
C VAL A 73 -13.99 12.64 22.07
N LYS A 74 -13.28 13.63 22.61
CA LYS A 74 -13.40 14.01 24.03
C LYS A 74 -14.78 14.51 24.44
N ASP A 75 -15.59 14.99 23.47
CA ASP A 75 -16.91 15.57 23.72
C ASP A 75 -18.03 14.51 23.64
N LEU A 76 -17.71 13.28 23.23
CA LEU A 76 -18.65 12.18 23.14
C LEU A 76 -18.98 11.58 24.51
N ILE A 77 -20.22 11.13 24.65
CA ILE A 77 -20.70 10.38 25.81
C ILE A 77 -21.27 9.02 25.42
N PRO A 78 -21.27 8.03 26.33
CA PRO A 78 -21.94 6.75 26.10
C PRO A 78 -23.41 6.95 25.71
N GLY A 79 -23.81 6.35 24.60
CA GLY A 79 -25.14 6.51 24.00
C GLY A 79 -25.17 7.42 22.77
N ASP A 80 -24.13 8.22 22.53
CA ASP A 80 -24.04 9.03 21.32
C ASP A 80 -23.96 8.16 20.08
N ARG A 81 -24.55 8.66 18.99
CA ARG A 81 -24.61 7.95 17.72
C ARG A 81 -23.66 8.60 16.75
N ILE A 82 -22.67 7.84 16.32
CA ILE A 82 -21.61 8.32 15.44
C ILE A 82 -21.63 7.54 14.13
N SER A 83 -21.24 8.20 13.05
CA SER A 83 -21.14 7.59 11.75
C SER A 83 -19.84 6.79 11.64
N THR A 84 -19.95 5.52 11.29
CA THR A 84 -18.83 4.60 11.04
C THR A 84 -18.98 3.96 9.65
N ASP A 85 -17.94 3.29 9.18
CA ASP A 85 -17.94 2.61 7.87
C ASP A 85 -19.06 1.54 7.73
N ASP A 86 -19.48 0.95 8.85
CA ASP A 86 -20.59 -0.02 8.93
C ASP A 86 -21.96 0.62 9.22
N GLY A 87 -22.04 1.95 9.15
CA GLY A 87 -23.23 2.75 9.46
C GLY A 87 -23.18 3.40 10.83
N ILE A 88 -24.35 3.75 11.36
CA ILE A 88 -24.44 4.49 12.63
C ILE A 88 -24.21 3.53 13.79
N SER A 89 -23.12 3.75 14.53
CA SER A 89 -22.76 2.98 15.71
C SER A 89 -22.99 3.81 16.98
N THR A 90 -23.30 3.12 18.07
CA THR A 90 -23.51 3.78 19.37
C THR A 90 -22.22 3.74 20.18
N VAL A 91 -21.82 4.87 20.74
CA VAL A 91 -20.69 4.97 21.66
C VAL A 91 -21.00 4.18 22.93
N LEU A 92 -20.19 3.15 23.23
CA LEU A 92 -20.30 2.36 24.46
C LEU A 92 -19.47 2.98 25.59
N SER A 93 -18.27 3.44 25.28
CA SER A 93 -17.40 4.11 26.24
C SER A 93 -16.42 5.03 25.55
N VAL A 94 -16.14 6.16 26.19
CA VAL A 94 -15.09 7.11 25.80
C VAL A 94 -14.32 7.40 27.08
N LEU A 95 -13.07 6.97 27.13
CA LEU A 95 -12.25 7.01 28.35
C LEU A 95 -10.92 7.68 28.05
N ASN A 96 -10.64 8.75 28.79
CA ASN A 96 -9.29 9.29 28.84
C ASN A 96 -8.37 8.28 29.53
N THR A 97 -7.29 7.90 28.85
CA THR A 97 -6.35 6.89 29.35
C THR A 97 -5.35 7.45 30.37
N LEU A 98 -5.39 8.76 30.63
CA LEU A 98 -4.41 9.54 31.40
C LEU A 98 -2.99 9.51 30.81
N LYS A 99 -2.83 8.94 29.61
CA LYS A 99 -1.59 9.00 28.85
C LYS A 99 -1.56 10.27 28.03
N VAL A 100 -0.40 10.89 27.99
CA VAL A 100 -0.11 12.08 27.21
C VAL A 100 1.00 11.70 26.24
N GLU A 101 0.76 11.90 24.95
CA GLU A 101 1.71 11.58 23.89
C GLU A 101 2.02 12.81 23.03
N ASN A 102 3.20 12.82 22.42
CA ASN A 102 3.66 13.90 21.56
C ASN A 102 3.57 13.45 20.10
N MET A 103 2.94 14.27 19.25
CA MET A 103 3.01 14.09 17.80
C MET A 103 4.20 14.87 17.24
N TYR A 104 4.78 14.43 16.12
CA TYR A 104 5.93 15.07 15.53
C TYR A 104 5.70 15.41 14.04
N ASP A 105 5.94 16.66 13.65
CA ASP A 105 5.84 17.18 12.28
C ASP A 105 7.23 17.43 11.67
N PHE A 106 7.43 17.18 10.36
CA PHE A 106 8.73 17.39 9.68
C PHE A 106 8.57 18.70 8.90
N GLU A 107 9.58 19.55 8.96
CA GLU A 107 9.76 20.67 8.05
C GLU A 107 10.83 20.26 7.05
N LEU A 108 10.43 20.26 5.78
CA LEU A 108 11.29 19.97 4.65
C LEU A 108 11.95 21.28 4.19
N SER A 109 13.12 21.17 3.55
CA SER A 109 13.85 22.34 3.02
C SER A 109 13.07 23.14 1.98
N GLU A 110 12.05 22.53 1.38
CA GLU A 110 10.98 23.22 0.68
C GLU A 110 9.68 23.10 1.47
N SER A 111 8.96 24.22 1.66
CA SER A 111 7.79 24.34 2.55
C SER A 111 6.61 23.44 2.13
N SER A 112 6.73 22.15 2.42
CA SER A 112 5.77 21.10 2.14
C SER A 112 5.55 20.31 3.43
N ASN A 113 4.29 20.28 3.86
CA ASN A 113 3.89 19.91 5.20
C ASN A 113 2.99 18.66 5.10
N ARG A 114 3.57 17.44 5.05
CA ARG A 114 2.87 16.13 5.10
C ARG A 114 3.85 14.95 5.32
N ARG A 115 3.40 13.92 6.03
CA ARG A 115 4.12 12.64 6.30
C ARG A 115 3.16 11.44 6.18
N TYR A 116 3.70 10.25 5.85
CA TYR A 116 3.03 9.00 5.44
C TYR A 116 3.20 7.82 6.44
N TYR A 117 2.45 6.69 6.31
CA TYR A 117 2.90 5.25 6.16
C TYR A 117 1.74 4.20 6.20
N THR A 118 1.90 3.04 5.50
CA THR A 118 1.20 1.70 5.60
C THR A 118 1.72 0.69 4.51
N ASN A 119 1.31 -0.60 4.56
CA ASN A 119 2.00 -1.89 4.29
C ASN A 119 1.52 -2.78 3.09
N GLY A 120 2.49 -3.38 2.37
CA GLY A 120 2.41 -4.76 1.83
C GLY A 120 2.28 -4.97 0.30
N ILE A 121 3.22 -5.72 -0.31
CA ILE A 121 3.33 -5.95 -1.77
C ILE A 121 2.42 -7.08 -2.31
N LEU A 122 1.73 -6.77 -3.41
CA LEU A 122 1.38 -7.67 -4.51
C LEU A 122 1.75 -6.93 -5.81
N SER A 123 2.22 -7.64 -6.87
CA SER A 123 2.41 -7.19 -8.28
C SER A 123 2.96 -5.77 -8.50
N HIS A 124 4.03 -5.53 -9.26
CA HIS A 124 4.55 -4.17 -9.54
C HIS A 124 3.46 -3.15 -9.94
N ASN A 125 2.41 -3.60 -10.65
CA ASN A 125 1.24 -2.78 -10.98
C ASN A 125 0.30 -2.54 -9.79
N THR A 126 0.09 -3.54 -8.94
CA THR A 126 -0.75 -3.42 -7.74
C THR A 126 -0.05 -2.63 -6.64
N GLU A 127 1.27 -2.76 -6.47
CA GLU A 127 2.03 -1.97 -5.51
C GLU A 127 2.03 -0.49 -5.89
N MET A 128 2.22 -0.17 -7.18
CA MET A 128 2.06 1.19 -7.69
C MET A 128 0.66 1.74 -7.38
N ALA A 129 -0.40 0.94 -7.61
CA ALA A 129 -1.77 1.35 -7.32
C ALA A 129 -2.02 1.60 -5.82
N LYS A 130 -1.42 0.78 -4.95
CA LYS A 130 -1.49 0.97 -3.48
C LYS A 130 -0.78 2.24 -3.05
N GLN A 131 0.46 2.43 -3.50
CA GLN A 131 1.22 3.63 -3.16
C GLN A 131 0.56 4.87 -3.73
N LEU A 132 -0.06 4.80 -4.92
CA LEU A 132 -0.83 5.90 -5.49
C LEU A 132 -2.08 6.22 -4.67
N ALA A 133 -2.82 5.20 -4.20
CA ALA A 133 -3.98 5.40 -3.34
C ALA A 133 -3.61 6.10 -2.04
N LYS A 134 -2.53 5.63 -1.41
CA LYS A 134 -1.96 6.25 -0.22
C LYS A 134 -1.45 7.66 -0.48
N TYR A 135 -0.80 7.90 -1.62
CA TYR A 135 -0.28 9.22 -1.96
C TYR A 135 -1.40 10.25 -2.18
N LEU A 136 -2.40 9.89 -2.99
CA LEU A 136 -3.48 10.80 -3.36
C LEU A 136 -4.54 10.97 -2.26
N PHE A 137 -4.80 9.92 -1.49
CA PHE A 137 -5.95 9.84 -0.58
C PHE A 137 -5.57 9.52 0.87
N ASP A 138 -4.28 9.50 1.20
CA ASP A 138 -3.74 9.22 2.55
C ASP A 138 -4.23 7.89 3.17
N SER A 139 -4.66 6.96 2.33
CA SER A 139 -5.19 5.66 2.74
C SER A 139 -4.99 4.61 1.66
N GLU A 140 -4.38 3.48 2.01
CA GLU A 140 -4.31 2.31 1.13
C GLU A 140 -5.69 1.66 0.91
N ASP A 141 -6.62 1.86 1.85
CA ASP A 141 -8.00 1.37 1.75
C ASP A 141 -8.85 2.16 0.75
N ALA A 142 -8.28 3.21 0.15
CA ALA A 142 -8.82 3.89 -1.02
C ALA A 142 -8.55 3.10 -2.32
N LEU A 143 -7.76 2.02 -2.28
CA LEU A 143 -7.60 1.12 -3.41
C LEU A 143 -8.78 0.14 -3.52
N ILE A 144 -9.54 0.24 -4.60
CA ILE A 144 -10.59 -0.70 -4.97
C ILE A 144 -10.06 -1.59 -6.10
N ARG A 145 -9.72 -2.84 -5.77
CA ARG A 145 -9.21 -3.81 -6.75
C ARG A 145 -10.29 -4.74 -7.26
N LEU A 146 -10.30 -4.97 -8.57
CA LEU A 146 -11.08 -6.02 -9.24
C LEU A 146 -10.15 -6.89 -10.07
N ASP A 147 -10.20 -8.20 -9.85
CA ASP A 147 -9.52 -9.19 -10.69
C ASP A 147 -10.42 -9.56 -11.87
N MET A 148 -10.01 -9.21 -13.09
CA MET A 148 -10.82 -9.43 -14.29
C MET A 148 -10.92 -10.91 -14.69
N SER A 149 -10.13 -11.79 -14.09
CA SER A 149 -10.33 -13.24 -14.20
C SER A 149 -11.62 -13.73 -13.53
N GLU A 150 -12.20 -12.96 -12.60
CA GLU A 150 -13.50 -13.25 -12.00
C GLU A 150 -14.70 -12.81 -12.87
N TYR A 151 -14.43 -12.12 -13.98
CA TYR A 151 -15.41 -11.51 -14.89
C TYR A 151 -15.30 -12.05 -16.31
N MET A 152 -14.91 -13.32 -16.47
CA MET A 152 -14.72 -13.96 -17.78
C MET A 152 -16.05 -14.31 -18.46
N GLU A 153 -17.10 -14.57 -17.69
CA GLU A 153 -18.39 -15.00 -18.21
C GLU A 153 -19.33 -13.82 -18.42
N LYS A 154 -20.24 -13.95 -19.40
CA LYS A 154 -21.22 -12.89 -19.70
C LYS A 154 -22.13 -12.57 -18.50
N ILE A 155 -22.39 -13.54 -17.64
CA ILE A 155 -23.24 -13.35 -16.45
C ILE A 155 -22.54 -12.52 -15.36
N ASP A 156 -21.21 -12.43 -15.38
CA ASP A 156 -20.44 -11.71 -14.36
C ASP A 156 -20.61 -10.18 -14.47
N VAL A 157 -21.18 -9.68 -15.58
CA VAL A 157 -21.65 -8.29 -15.69
C VAL A 157 -22.62 -7.95 -14.54
N ASN A 158 -23.42 -8.92 -14.09
CA ASN A 158 -24.32 -8.71 -12.95
C ASN A 158 -23.57 -8.58 -11.61
N LYS A 159 -22.36 -9.15 -11.46
CA LYS A 159 -21.52 -8.89 -10.27
C LYS A 159 -21.05 -7.44 -10.25
N LEU A 160 -20.76 -6.89 -11.44
CA LEU A 160 -20.31 -5.51 -11.61
C LEU A 160 -21.44 -4.48 -11.42
N LEU A 161 -22.63 -4.74 -11.96
CA LEU A 161 -23.76 -3.79 -11.94
C LEU A 161 -24.83 -4.07 -10.87
N GLY A 162 -24.80 -5.26 -10.26
CA GLY A 162 -25.85 -5.80 -9.40
C GLY A 162 -26.81 -6.69 -10.20
N SER A 163 -27.40 -7.67 -9.52
CA SER A 163 -28.45 -8.52 -10.10
C SER A 163 -29.65 -7.68 -10.54
N ALA A 164 -30.41 -8.16 -11.53
CA ALA A 164 -31.67 -7.53 -11.94
C ALA A 164 -32.83 -7.88 -10.97
N ALA A 165 -33.91 -7.10 -11.01
CA ALA A 165 -35.09 -7.32 -10.17
C ALA A 165 -35.66 -8.74 -10.39
N GLY A 166 -35.85 -9.49 -9.29
CA GLY A 166 -36.33 -10.87 -9.31
C GLY A 166 -35.26 -11.96 -9.30
N TYR A 167 -33.98 -11.60 -9.28
CA TYR A 167 -32.85 -12.53 -9.11
C TYR A 167 -32.27 -12.49 -7.69
N VAL A 168 -31.64 -13.59 -7.24
CA VAL A 168 -30.94 -13.64 -5.95
C VAL A 168 -29.80 -12.61 -5.93
N GLY A 169 -29.65 -11.89 -4.81
CA GLY A 169 -28.67 -10.81 -4.67
C GLY A 169 -29.12 -9.47 -5.28
N PHE A 170 -30.39 -9.32 -5.68
CA PHE A 170 -30.94 -8.02 -6.08
C PHE A 170 -30.75 -7.01 -4.95
N GLU A 171 -31.27 -7.26 -3.74
CA GLU A 171 -31.20 -6.26 -2.65
C GLU A 171 -29.78 -5.86 -2.20
N GLU A 172 -28.77 -6.71 -2.43
CA GLU A 172 -27.38 -6.44 -2.07
C GLU A 172 -26.69 -5.46 -3.05
N GLY A 173 -27.16 -5.42 -4.31
CA GLY A 173 -26.57 -4.59 -5.38
C GLY A 173 -25.13 -5.00 -5.72
N SER A 174 -24.40 -4.12 -6.41
CA SER A 174 -22.98 -4.36 -6.72
C SER A 174 -22.08 -3.94 -5.57
N ALA A 175 -21.31 -4.89 -5.03
CA ALA A 175 -20.29 -4.61 -4.02
C ALA A 175 -19.25 -3.60 -4.52
N PHE A 176 -18.88 -3.66 -5.81
CA PHE A 176 -17.97 -2.71 -6.42
C PHE A 176 -18.55 -1.29 -6.47
N LEU A 177 -19.77 -1.14 -7.02
CA LEU A 177 -20.41 0.17 -7.15
C LEU A 177 -20.70 0.77 -5.77
N ASN A 178 -21.04 -0.05 -4.78
CA ASN A 178 -21.22 0.38 -3.40
C ASN A 178 -19.92 0.88 -2.76
N LYS A 179 -18.77 0.23 -3.03
CA LYS A 179 -17.45 0.70 -2.58
C LYS A 179 -17.08 2.04 -3.18
N VAL A 180 -17.29 2.24 -4.49
CA VAL A 180 -17.03 3.53 -5.13
C VAL A 180 -18.00 4.61 -4.62
N ARG A 181 -19.26 4.26 -4.39
CA ARG A 181 -20.26 5.18 -3.83
C ARG A 181 -19.90 5.64 -2.41
N THR A 182 -19.35 4.76 -1.58
CA THR A 182 -18.92 5.08 -0.20
C THR A 182 -17.55 5.76 -0.17
N LYS A 183 -16.66 5.43 -1.11
CA LYS A 183 -15.33 6.02 -1.29
C LYS A 183 -15.15 6.59 -2.70
N PRO A 184 -15.76 7.77 -2.99
CA PRO A 184 -15.71 8.37 -4.32
C PRO A 184 -14.30 8.86 -4.71
N TYR A 185 -13.45 9.09 -3.72
CA TYR A 185 -12.02 9.38 -3.89
C TYR A 185 -11.25 8.07 -3.72
N SER A 186 -11.00 7.38 -4.83
CA SER A 186 -10.38 6.05 -4.80
C SER A 186 -9.53 5.79 -6.03
N VAL A 187 -8.56 4.89 -5.88
CA VAL A 187 -7.85 4.28 -7.01
C VAL A 187 -8.55 2.98 -7.34
N ILE A 188 -9.02 2.83 -8.56
CA ILE A 188 -9.67 1.61 -9.04
C ILE A 188 -8.65 0.83 -9.86
N LEU A 189 -8.28 -0.36 -9.41
CA LEU A 189 -7.38 -1.25 -10.13
C LEU A 189 -8.14 -2.38 -10.80
N LEU A 190 -8.18 -2.37 -12.13
CA LEU A 190 -8.70 -3.44 -12.98
C LEU A 190 -7.54 -4.34 -13.41
N ASP A 191 -7.32 -5.42 -12.66
CA ASP A 191 -6.17 -6.32 -12.86
C ASP A 191 -6.46 -7.35 -13.96
N GLU A 192 -5.48 -7.63 -14.82
CA GLU A 192 -5.56 -8.57 -15.95
C GLU A 192 -6.74 -8.29 -16.91
N ILE A 193 -6.90 -7.03 -17.32
CA ILE A 193 -8.03 -6.53 -18.11
C ILE A 193 -8.31 -7.32 -19.40
N GLU A 194 -7.31 -7.99 -19.98
CA GLU A 194 -7.49 -8.85 -21.16
C GLU A 194 -8.32 -10.12 -20.91
N LYS A 195 -8.53 -10.49 -19.65
CA LYS A 195 -9.29 -11.69 -19.24
C LYS A 195 -10.78 -11.44 -19.18
N ALA A 196 -11.20 -10.19 -18.96
CA ALA A 196 -12.60 -9.83 -18.85
C ALA A 196 -13.41 -10.23 -20.11
N ASN A 197 -14.69 -10.52 -19.88
CA ASN A 197 -15.66 -10.70 -20.95
C ASN A 197 -15.80 -9.41 -21.78
N PRO A 198 -15.93 -9.48 -23.11
CA PRO A 198 -16.12 -8.30 -23.94
C PRO A 198 -17.28 -7.38 -23.53
N GLU A 199 -18.36 -7.92 -22.97
CA GLU A 199 -19.51 -7.14 -22.51
C GLU A 199 -19.18 -6.22 -21.32
N ILE A 200 -18.16 -6.56 -20.52
CA ILE A 200 -17.69 -5.71 -19.42
C ILE A 200 -17.06 -4.42 -19.95
N PHE A 201 -16.41 -4.45 -21.12
CA PHE A 201 -15.83 -3.24 -21.72
C PHE A 201 -16.88 -2.20 -22.09
N ASN A 202 -18.09 -2.62 -22.47
CA ASN A 202 -19.20 -1.70 -22.74
C ASN A 202 -19.58 -0.90 -21.49
N VAL A 203 -19.56 -1.56 -20.32
CA VAL A 203 -19.79 -0.90 -19.03
C VAL A 203 -18.64 0.05 -18.72
N PHE A 204 -17.39 -0.37 -18.90
CA PHE A 204 -16.24 0.50 -18.64
C PHE A 204 -16.16 1.70 -19.59
N LEU A 205 -16.56 1.57 -20.85
CA LEU A 205 -16.70 2.71 -21.76
C LEU A 205 -17.66 3.76 -21.20
N GLN A 206 -18.83 3.35 -20.74
CA GLN A 206 -19.77 4.28 -20.10
C GLN A 206 -19.15 4.96 -18.87
N MET A 207 -18.43 4.21 -18.04
CA MET A 207 -17.74 4.72 -16.87
C MET A 207 -16.68 5.77 -17.22
N LEU A 208 -15.85 5.50 -18.24
CA LEU A 208 -14.78 6.39 -18.70
C LEU A 208 -15.32 7.62 -19.43
N ASP A 209 -16.43 7.47 -20.15
CA ASP A 209 -17.01 8.54 -20.97
C ASP A 209 -17.81 9.54 -20.13
N ASP A 210 -18.76 9.04 -19.34
CA ASP A 210 -19.68 9.88 -18.57
C ASP A 210 -19.15 10.19 -17.17
N GLY A 211 -18.12 9.47 -16.72
CA GLY A 211 -17.65 9.47 -15.34
C GLY A 211 -18.72 8.95 -14.38
N GLN A 212 -19.70 8.18 -14.86
CA GLN A 212 -20.82 7.67 -14.07
C GLN A 212 -21.26 6.29 -14.54
N LEU A 213 -21.72 5.46 -13.59
CA LEU A 213 -22.44 4.22 -13.89
C LEU A 213 -23.78 4.20 -13.17
N THR A 214 -24.75 3.51 -13.76
CA THR A 214 -26.04 3.26 -13.13
C THR A 214 -26.12 1.79 -12.72
N ASP A 215 -26.45 1.53 -11.46
CA ASP A 215 -26.64 0.16 -10.98
C ASP A 215 -28.00 -0.42 -11.39
N SER A 216 -28.22 -1.69 -11.10
CA SER A 216 -29.49 -2.38 -11.39
C SER A 216 -30.72 -1.83 -10.66
N HIS A 217 -30.53 -0.94 -9.66
CA HIS A 217 -31.60 -0.26 -8.91
C HIS A 217 -31.86 1.15 -9.45
N GLY A 218 -31.14 1.58 -10.50
CA GLY A 218 -31.25 2.92 -11.05
C GLY A 218 -30.47 3.99 -10.28
N ARG A 219 -29.64 3.60 -9.32
CA ARG A 219 -28.77 4.54 -8.58
C ARG A 219 -27.58 4.91 -9.46
N LYS A 220 -27.25 6.20 -9.50
CA LYS A 220 -26.07 6.70 -10.23
C LYS A 220 -24.87 6.80 -9.29
N ILE A 221 -23.75 6.22 -9.72
CA ILE A 221 -22.46 6.24 -9.02
C ILE A 221 -21.50 7.09 -9.83
N ASN A 222 -20.77 7.99 -9.17
CA ASN A 222 -19.85 8.93 -9.79
C ASN A 222 -18.40 8.42 -9.66
N PHE A 223 -17.67 8.44 -10.77
CA PHE A 223 -16.28 7.99 -10.92
C PHE A 223 -15.31 9.15 -11.24
N LYS A 224 -15.80 10.39 -11.33
CA LYS A 224 -14.99 11.56 -11.71
C LYS A 224 -13.85 11.88 -10.74
N ASN A 225 -13.95 11.42 -9.50
CA ASN A 225 -12.92 11.60 -8.47
C ASN A 225 -12.07 10.33 -8.27
N CYS A 226 -12.21 9.35 -9.15
CA CYS A 226 -11.45 8.11 -9.10
C CYS A 226 -10.28 8.14 -10.10
N VAL A 227 -9.16 7.54 -9.71
CA VAL A 227 -8.07 7.22 -10.66
C VAL A 227 -8.23 5.77 -11.09
N ILE A 228 -8.31 5.52 -12.39
CA ILE A 228 -8.56 4.18 -12.92
C ILE A 228 -7.28 3.63 -13.52
N LEU A 229 -6.79 2.54 -12.93
CA LEU A 229 -5.61 1.81 -13.38
C LEU A 229 -6.03 0.47 -13.96
N MET A 230 -5.47 0.14 -15.12
CA MET A 230 -5.67 -1.15 -15.78
C MET A 230 -4.34 -1.84 -15.95
N THR A 231 -4.26 -3.11 -15.57
CA THR A 231 -3.08 -3.94 -15.82
C THR A 231 -3.37 -4.90 -16.96
N SER A 232 -2.36 -5.17 -17.80
CA SER A 232 -2.49 -6.16 -18.85
C SER A 232 -1.18 -6.88 -19.09
N ASN A 233 -1.26 -8.20 -19.33
CA ASN A 233 -0.11 -9.00 -19.76
C ASN A 233 -0.08 -9.20 -21.29
N VAL A 234 -0.88 -8.44 -22.06
CA VAL A 234 -0.93 -8.51 -23.53
C VAL A 234 0.44 -8.22 -24.13
N GLY A 235 0.85 -9.02 -25.11
CA GLY A 235 2.10 -8.83 -25.87
C GLY A 235 3.39 -9.24 -25.14
N THR A 236 3.33 -9.61 -23.85
CA THR A 236 4.49 -10.07 -23.07
C THR A 236 5.18 -11.30 -23.67
N ARG A 237 4.42 -12.24 -24.24
CA ARG A 237 4.97 -13.43 -24.93
C ARG A 237 5.70 -13.07 -26.22
N VAL A 238 5.12 -12.16 -27.02
CA VAL A 238 5.67 -11.74 -28.31
C VAL A 238 7.00 -11.01 -28.12
N ILE A 239 7.12 -10.18 -27.08
CA ILE A 239 8.38 -9.53 -26.72
C ILE A 239 9.44 -10.56 -26.33
N LYS A 240 9.08 -11.56 -25.51
CA LYS A 240 10.00 -12.62 -25.09
C LYS A 240 10.56 -13.41 -26.27
N ASP A 241 9.71 -13.71 -27.25
CA ASP A 241 10.11 -14.42 -28.47
C ASP A 241 10.99 -13.53 -29.38
N PHE A 242 10.77 -12.21 -29.41
CA PHE A 242 11.61 -11.25 -30.13
C PHE A 242 12.98 -11.02 -29.46
N GLY A 243 13.02 -11.02 -28.12
CA GLY A 243 14.25 -10.84 -27.34
C GLY A 243 15.17 -12.06 -27.32
N GLY A 244 14.67 -13.25 -27.70
CA GLY A 244 15.43 -14.50 -27.77
C GLY A 244 16.30 -14.69 -29.02
N GLY A 245 16.33 -13.71 -29.93
CA GLY A 245 17.16 -13.74 -31.13
C GLY A 245 18.65 -13.61 -30.83
N VAL A 246 19.39 -14.72 -30.94
CA VAL A 246 20.85 -14.82 -30.81
C VAL A 246 21.58 -13.78 -31.71
N GLY A 247 22.36 -12.88 -31.11
CA GLY A 247 23.49 -12.21 -31.78
C GLY A 247 23.58 -10.68 -31.63
N PHE A 248 24.67 -10.25 -30.95
CA PHE A 248 25.28 -8.91 -30.97
C PHE A 248 24.57 -7.77 -30.22
N SER A 249 24.86 -7.70 -28.92
CA SER A 249 24.68 -6.51 -28.08
C SER A 249 25.72 -5.45 -28.45
N THR A 250 25.29 -4.36 -29.07
CA THR A 250 26.04 -3.09 -29.09
C THR A 250 25.10 -2.02 -28.52
N LYS A 251 25.61 -1.18 -27.61
CA LYS A 251 24.85 -0.15 -26.87
C LYS A 251 24.02 0.79 -27.77
N SER A 252 24.38 0.91 -29.05
CA SER A 252 23.65 1.68 -30.06
C SER A 252 22.28 1.09 -30.47
N LYS A 253 21.93 -0.14 -30.04
CA LYS A 253 20.64 -0.81 -30.33
C LYS A 253 19.61 -0.73 -29.18
N GLU A 254 19.98 -0.24 -28.00
CA GLU A 254 19.06 -0.18 -26.85
C GLU A 254 17.93 0.84 -27.08
N GLU A 255 18.22 1.96 -27.74
CA GLU A 255 17.20 2.97 -28.08
C GLU A 255 16.29 2.52 -29.23
N SER A 256 16.83 1.88 -30.28
CA SER A 256 16.04 1.35 -31.41
C SER A 256 15.14 0.17 -31.01
N ASN A 257 15.58 -0.67 -30.06
CA ASN A 257 14.75 -1.77 -29.55
C ASN A 257 13.54 -1.25 -28.76
N SER A 258 13.63 -0.09 -28.10
CA SER A 258 12.55 0.44 -27.28
C SER A 258 11.34 0.92 -28.10
N SER A 259 11.57 1.57 -29.24
CA SER A 259 10.51 1.97 -30.18
C SER A 259 9.87 0.76 -30.86
N ASP A 260 10.67 -0.24 -31.20
CA ASP A 260 10.20 -1.47 -31.83
C ASP A 260 9.32 -2.27 -30.85
N MET A 261 9.72 -2.40 -29.59
CA MET A 261 8.92 -3.04 -28.53
C MET A 261 7.58 -2.33 -28.28
N LYS A 262 7.57 -0.99 -28.20
CA LYS A 262 6.32 -0.22 -28.07
C LYS A 262 5.38 -0.47 -29.25
N SER A 263 5.90 -0.45 -30.47
CA SER A 263 5.09 -0.70 -31.67
C SER A 263 4.47 -2.10 -31.71
N ILE A 264 5.20 -3.11 -31.22
CA ILE A 264 4.72 -4.49 -31.09
C ILE A 264 3.62 -4.57 -30.03
N LEU A 265 3.82 -3.96 -28.86
CA LEU A 265 2.81 -3.91 -27.80
C LEU A 265 1.55 -3.19 -28.24
N GLU A 266 1.66 -2.03 -28.88
CA GLU A 266 0.51 -1.29 -29.41
C GLU A 266 -0.28 -2.13 -30.41
N LYS A 267 0.42 -2.88 -31.28
CA LYS A 267 -0.23 -3.77 -32.25
C LYS A 267 -0.99 -4.90 -31.57
N GLU A 268 -0.42 -5.49 -30.52
CA GLU A 268 -1.09 -6.54 -29.75
C GLU A 268 -2.26 -5.99 -28.92
N LEU A 269 -2.13 -4.80 -28.34
CA LEU A 269 -3.22 -4.11 -27.65
C LEU A 269 -4.39 -3.82 -28.61
N LYS A 270 -4.11 -3.26 -29.80
CA LYS A 270 -5.13 -2.98 -30.84
C LYS A 270 -5.80 -4.22 -31.43
N LYS A 271 -5.17 -5.40 -31.33
CA LYS A 271 -5.81 -6.68 -31.69
C LYS A 271 -6.76 -7.16 -30.60
N LYS A 272 -6.42 -6.91 -29.33
CA LYS A 272 -7.15 -7.44 -28.18
C LYS A 272 -8.30 -6.54 -27.75
N PHE A 273 -8.10 -5.23 -27.79
CA PHE A 273 -9.08 -4.22 -27.38
C PHE A 273 -9.55 -3.41 -28.59
N ALA A 274 -10.84 -3.05 -28.59
CA ALA A 274 -11.40 -2.19 -29.62
C ALA A 274 -10.75 -0.79 -29.56
N PRO A 275 -10.53 -0.12 -30.71
CA PRO A 275 -9.95 1.22 -30.74
C PRO A 275 -10.71 2.24 -29.88
N GLU A 276 -12.04 2.11 -29.81
CA GLU A 276 -12.89 2.94 -28.97
C GLU A 276 -12.51 2.88 -27.49
N PHE A 277 -12.15 1.70 -26.97
CA PHE A 277 -11.71 1.53 -25.59
C PHE A 277 -10.32 2.12 -25.35
N ILE A 278 -9.38 1.83 -26.26
CA ILE A 278 -8.01 2.35 -26.16
C ILE A 278 -7.99 3.89 -26.19
N ASN A 279 -8.85 4.50 -27.02
CA ASN A 279 -8.94 5.96 -27.14
C ASN A 279 -9.54 6.65 -25.90
N ARG A 280 -10.06 5.90 -24.92
CA ARG A 280 -10.53 6.43 -23.62
C ARG A 280 -9.51 6.30 -22.50
N ILE A 281 -8.35 5.71 -22.79
CA ILE A 281 -7.24 5.62 -21.86
C ILE A 281 -6.38 6.87 -22.05
N ASP A 282 -6.16 7.61 -20.97
CA ASP A 282 -5.36 8.84 -21.01
C ASP A 282 -3.91 8.55 -21.40
N ASP A 283 -3.29 7.56 -20.75
CA ASP A 283 -1.90 7.18 -20.97
C ASP A 283 -1.68 5.67 -20.83
N ILE A 284 -0.75 5.13 -21.63
CA ILE A 284 -0.30 3.73 -21.56
C ILE A 284 1.13 3.68 -21.02
N ILE A 285 1.28 3.06 -19.85
CA ILE A 285 2.57 2.91 -19.18
C ILE A 285 3.18 1.53 -19.52
N TYR A 286 4.42 1.54 -19.98
CA TYR A 286 5.17 0.32 -20.31
C TYR A 286 6.20 0.01 -19.23
N PHE A 287 6.10 -1.16 -18.62
CA PHE A 287 7.07 -1.64 -17.64
C PHE A 287 8.23 -2.35 -18.34
N LYS A 288 9.46 -2.08 -17.88
CA LYS A 288 10.66 -2.83 -18.28
C LYS A 288 10.75 -4.11 -17.47
N ASP A 289 11.42 -5.12 -18.02
CA ASP A 289 11.77 -6.32 -17.27
C ASP A 289 12.71 -5.97 -16.10
N LEU A 290 12.53 -6.66 -14.98
CA LEU A 290 13.35 -6.47 -13.78
C LEU A 290 14.76 -7.02 -14.01
N THR A 291 15.78 -6.21 -13.75
CA THR A 291 17.17 -6.68 -13.73
C THR A 291 17.49 -7.32 -12.38
N LYS A 292 18.59 -8.09 -12.32
CA LYS A 292 19.07 -8.66 -11.05
C LYS A 292 19.36 -7.59 -9.98
N GLU A 293 19.80 -6.40 -10.40
CA GLU A 293 20.01 -5.26 -9.51
C GLU A 293 18.68 -4.73 -8.94
N ASP A 294 17.63 -4.65 -9.77
CA ASP A 294 16.29 -4.27 -9.32
C ASP A 294 15.72 -5.27 -8.32
N ILE A 295 15.96 -6.57 -8.53
CA ILE A 295 15.58 -7.60 -7.55
C ILE A 295 16.29 -7.40 -6.21
N GLY A 296 17.56 -7.02 -6.21
CA GLY A 296 18.29 -6.69 -4.99
C GLY A 296 17.60 -5.59 -4.18
N LYS A 297 17.18 -4.51 -4.83
CA LYS A 297 16.42 -3.42 -4.19
C LYS A 297 15.08 -3.91 -3.64
N ILE A 298 14.38 -4.77 -4.38
CA ILE A 298 13.10 -5.35 -3.92
C ILE A 298 13.32 -6.24 -2.70
N VAL A 299 14.39 -7.04 -2.68
CA VAL A 299 14.77 -7.87 -1.53
C VAL A 299 14.99 -6.99 -0.31
N ASP A 300 15.74 -5.91 -0.43
CA ASP A 300 15.98 -4.99 0.69
C ASP A 300 14.67 -4.41 1.25
N ILE A 301 13.77 -3.95 0.38
CA ILE A 301 12.45 -3.42 0.77
C ILE A 301 11.64 -4.48 1.53
N GLU A 302 11.61 -5.72 1.04
CA GLU A 302 10.85 -6.79 1.68
C GLU A 302 11.47 -7.26 3.01
N LEU A 303 12.79 -7.30 3.08
CA LEU A 303 13.50 -7.67 4.29
C LEU A 303 13.30 -6.64 5.42
N ILE A 304 13.26 -5.34 5.09
CA ILE A 304 12.93 -4.29 6.07
C ILE A 304 11.57 -4.59 6.71
N LYS A 305 10.55 -4.92 5.90
CA LYS A 305 9.21 -5.27 6.40
C LYS A 305 9.24 -6.48 7.33
N SER A 306 10.03 -7.50 6.99
CA SER A 306 10.20 -8.67 7.86
C SER A 306 10.82 -8.27 9.19
N VAL A 307 11.88 -7.45 9.18
CA VAL A 307 12.53 -6.95 10.40
C VAL A 307 11.59 -6.11 11.25
N GLU A 308 10.77 -5.24 10.65
CA GLU A 308 9.77 -4.44 11.38
C GLU A 308 8.73 -5.31 12.08
N ARG A 309 8.24 -6.37 11.43
CA ARG A 309 7.33 -7.34 12.08
C ARG A 309 7.98 -8.02 13.27
N LEU A 310 9.26 -8.39 13.16
CA LEU A 310 10.04 -8.95 14.28
C LEU A 310 10.17 -7.95 15.44
N LYS A 311 10.34 -6.67 15.12
CA LYS A 311 10.44 -5.63 16.13
C LYS A 311 9.16 -5.47 16.95
N VAL A 312 7.99 -5.59 16.30
CA VAL A 312 6.68 -5.56 16.98
C VAL A 312 6.54 -6.71 17.99
N ILE A 313 7.09 -7.89 17.69
CA ILE A 313 7.10 -9.04 18.60
C ILE A 313 8.31 -9.06 19.57
N GLY A 314 9.10 -7.98 19.61
CA GLY A 314 10.16 -7.76 20.60
C GLY A 314 11.56 -8.28 20.22
N PHE A 315 11.82 -8.52 18.93
CA PHE A 315 13.13 -8.95 18.43
C PHE A 315 13.72 -7.92 17.47
N ASP A 316 15.00 -7.61 17.65
CA ASP A 316 15.78 -6.93 16.61
C ASP A 316 16.45 -7.97 15.72
N ALA A 317 16.52 -7.71 14.42
CA ALA A 317 17.16 -8.61 13.47
C ALA A 317 18.13 -7.86 12.54
N ILE A 318 19.28 -8.47 12.30
CA ILE A 318 20.27 -8.07 11.30
C ILE A 318 20.33 -9.18 10.27
N ILE A 319 20.14 -8.81 9.01
CA ILE A 319 20.24 -9.74 7.89
C ILE A 319 21.59 -9.50 7.20
N GLU A 320 22.42 -10.54 7.18
CA GLU A 320 23.74 -10.51 6.55
C GLU A 320 23.65 -10.65 5.03
N ASP A 321 24.65 -10.13 4.33
CA ASP A 321 24.68 -10.08 2.86
C ASP A 321 24.61 -11.47 2.22
N SER A 322 25.14 -12.50 2.89
CA SER A 322 25.05 -13.89 2.43
C SER A 322 23.60 -14.37 2.22
N LEU A 323 22.68 -13.94 3.09
CA LEU A 323 21.26 -14.26 2.97
C LEU A 323 20.59 -13.41 1.89
N LYS A 324 20.98 -12.14 1.74
CA LYS A 324 20.48 -11.27 0.67
C LYS A 324 20.86 -11.80 -0.71
N GLU A 325 22.12 -12.19 -0.91
CA GLU A 325 22.60 -12.79 -2.15
C GLU A 325 21.80 -14.04 -2.54
N GLN A 326 21.56 -14.91 -1.55
CA GLN A 326 20.77 -16.12 -1.77
C GLN A 326 19.31 -15.83 -2.12
N LEU A 327 18.72 -14.80 -1.48
CA LEU A 327 17.36 -14.36 -1.77
C LEU A 327 17.24 -13.75 -3.18
N ILE A 328 18.25 -13.01 -3.64
CA ILE A 328 18.30 -12.50 -5.01
C ILE A 328 18.38 -13.66 -6.01
N GLU A 329 19.25 -14.65 -5.76
CA GLU A 329 19.42 -15.80 -6.64
C GLU A 329 18.18 -16.70 -6.68
N SER A 330 17.54 -16.92 -5.53
CA SER A 330 16.32 -17.75 -5.42
C SER A 330 15.05 -16.99 -5.81
N GLY A 331 15.07 -15.66 -5.74
CA GLY A 331 13.93 -14.78 -5.95
C GLY A 331 13.86 -14.18 -7.35
N TYR A 332 14.92 -14.31 -8.15
CA TYR A 332 14.96 -13.86 -9.54
C TYR A 332 14.70 -15.02 -10.50
N ASP A 333 13.64 -14.88 -11.30
CA ASP A 333 13.39 -15.75 -12.44
C ASP A 333 13.24 -14.88 -13.71
N PRO A 334 14.05 -15.09 -14.77
CA PRO A 334 13.94 -14.30 -16.00
C PRO A 334 12.56 -14.36 -16.67
N GLN A 335 11.79 -15.43 -16.46
CA GLN A 335 10.45 -15.61 -17.00
C GLN A 335 9.36 -15.06 -16.07
N TYR A 336 9.54 -15.15 -14.75
CA TYR A 336 8.52 -14.80 -13.76
C TYR A 336 8.84 -13.55 -12.90
N GLY A 337 9.96 -12.88 -13.13
CA GLY A 337 10.40 -11.70 -12.39
C GLY A 337 10.62 -11.99 -10.90
N ALA A 338 10.23 -11.05 -10.04
CA ALA A 338 10.32 -11.17 -8.58
C ALA A 338 9.25 -12.08 -7.95
N ARG A 339 8.36 -12.73 -8.72
CA ARG A 339 7.27 -13.57 -8.16
C ARG A 339 7.78 -14.69 -7.22
N PRO A 340 8.92 -15.35 -7.47
CA PRO A 340 9.47 -16.35 -6.55
C PRO A 340 9.98 -15.75 -5.23
N LEU A 341 10.31 -14.46 -5.20
CA LEU A 341 10.95 -13.81 -4.06
C LEU A 341 10.15 -13.95 -2.76
N LYS A 342 8.82 -13.77 -2.81
CA LYS A 342 7.97 -13.93 -1.63
C LYS A 342 8.07 -15.34 -1.03
N ARG A 343 8.10 -16.37 -1.87
CA ARG A 343 8.31 -17.75 -1.44
C ARG A 343 9.72 -17.98 -0.90
N ALA A 344 10.72 -17.35 -1.51
CA ALA A 344 12.10 -17.42 -1.03
C ALA A 344 12.24 -16.78 0.36
N ILE A 345 11.66 -15.60 0.58
CA ILE A 345 11.64 -14.91 1.89
C ILE A 345 10.89 -15.75 2.92
N GLN A 346 9.69 -16.23 2.59
CA GLN A 346 8.92 -17.07 3.51
C GLN A 346 9.75 -18.29 3.95
N ARG A 347 10.31 -19.04 2.99
CA ARG A 347 11.09 -20.26 3.29
C ARG A 347 12.41 -20.00 4.02
N LEU A 348 13.16 -18.99 3.59
CA LEU A 348 14.52 -18.76 4.07
C LEU A 348 14.59 -17.80 5.26
N VAL A 349 13.53 -17.03 5.52
CA VAL A 349 13.49 -16.02 6.58
C VAL A 349 12.41 -16.38 7.59
N ASP A 350 11.14 -16.35 7.17
CA ASP A 350 9.99 -16.45 8.10
C ASP A 350 9.88 -17.85 8.72
N ASP A 351 9.99 -18.90 7.91
CA ASP A 351 9.90 -20.30 8.36
C ASP A 351 11.08 -20.64 9.28
N CYS A 352 12.32 -20.34 8.85
CA CYS A 352 13.53 -20.58 9.67
C CYS A 352 13.49 -19.82 11.00
N LEU A 353 12.94 -18.61 11.00
CA LEU A 353 12.78 -17.82 12.23
C LEU A 353 11.72 -18.41 13.14
N THR A 354 10.60 -18.86 12.58
CA THR A 354 9.53 -19.53 13.34
C THR A 354 10.05 -20.80 14.01
N ASP A 355 10.75 -21.66 13.26
CA ASP A 355 11.33 -22.90 13.77
C ASP A 355 12.33 -22.61 14.91
N THR A 356 13.22 -21.64 14.71
CA THR A 356 14.22 -21.26 15.72
C THR A 356 13.57 -20.74 17.00
N LEU A 357 12.52 -19.90 16.90
CA LEU A 357 11.81 -19.36 18.07
C LEU A 357 11.01 -20.43 18.82
N LEU A 358 10.56 -21.49 18.13
CA LEU A 358 9.85 -22.62 18.75
C LEU A 358 10.81 -23.56 19.48
N GLU A 359 12.00 -23.82 18.92
CA GLU A 359 13.02 -24.67 19.54
C GLU A 359 13.73 -23.97 20.70
N GLU A 360 14.08 -22.70 20.51
CA GLU A 360 14.71 -21.85 21.51
C GLU A 360 13.83 -20.58 21.71
N PRO A 361 12.90 -20.57 22.69
CA PRO A 361 12.13 -19.39 23.01
C PRO A 361 13.05 -18.33 23.63
N MET A 362 13.57 -17.46 22.79
CA MET A 362 14.47 -16.38 23.17
C MET A 362 13.69 -15.10 23.41
N THR A 363 14.17 -14.22 24.29
CA THR A 363 13.49 -12.95 24.58
C THR A 363 14.47 -11.79 24.44
N GLY A 364 14.07 -10.72 23.75
CA GLY A 364 14.77 -9.43 23.74
C GLY A 364 16.21 -9.45 23.24
N SER A 365 16.52 -10.31 22.25
CA SER A 365 17.87 -10.50 21.74
C SER A 365 18.00 -10.06 20.28
N LEU A 366 19.19 -9.57 19.90
CA LEU A 366 19.54 -9.24 18.53
C LEU A 366 19.83 -10.53 17.74
N LEU A 367 19.01 -10.82 16.75
CA LEU A 367 19.17 -11.96 15.84
C LEU A 367 20.07 -11.56 14.67
N SER A 368 21.06 -12.38 14.35
CA SER A 368 21.87 -12.28 13.13
C SER A 368 21.48 -13.43 12.22
N MET A 369 20.94 -13.13 11.04
CA MET A 369 20.50 -14.10 10.05
C MET A 369 21.49 -14.13 8.90
N SER A 370 22.06 -15.30 8.63
CA SER A 370 23.00 -15.52 7.53
C SER A 370 22.65 -16.79 6.76
N PHE A 371 23.18 -16.94 5.55
CA PHE A 371 22.94 -18.14 4.75
C PHE A 371 24.20 -19.00 4.67
N ASN A 372 24.07 -20.28 5.06
CA ASN A 372 25.13 -21.27 4.90
C ASN A 372 24.94 -22.03 3.57
N LYS A 373 25.83 -21.80 2.61
CA LYS A 373 25.78 -22.42 1.27
C LYS A 373 26.01 -23.93 1.32
N ASP A 374 26.80 -24.45 2.26
CA ASP A 374 27.13 -25.88 2.34
C ASP A 374 25.97 -26.70 2.89
N GLU A 375 25.24 -26.13 3.85
CA GLU A 375 24.07 -26.76 4.47
C GLU A 375 22.74 -26.36 3.81
N ASN A 376 22.80 -25.46 2.82
CA ASN A 376 21.67 -24.90 2.09
C ASN A 376 20.53 -24.41 3.01
N LYS A 377 20.91 -23.77 4.12
CA LYS A 377 19.96 -23.32 5.16
C LYS A 377 20.33 -21.97 5.73
N THR A 378 19.31 -21.25 6.18
CA THR A 378 19.50 -20.03 6.97
C THR A 378 19.92 -20.40 8.38
N VAL A 379 20.96 -19.72 8.87
CA VAL A 379 21.47 -19.86 10.22
C VAL A 379 21.11 -18.59 10.99
N ILE A 380 20.44 -18.77 12.12
CA ILE A 380 20.06 -17.67 13.02
C ILE A 380 20.93 -17.78 14.26
N THR A 381 21.62 -16.70 14.59
CA THR A 381 22.49 -16.63 15.78
C THR A 381 22.11 -15.46 16.67
N VAL A 382 22.26 -15.65 17.97
CA VAL A 382 22.00 -14.61 18.95
C VAL A 382 23.25 -13.81 19.23
N LYS A 383 23.23 -12.52 18.90
CA LYS A 383 24.26 -11.59 19.36
C LYS A 383 23.88 -11.08 20.75
N LYS A 384 24.55 -11.60 21.79
CA LYS A 384 24.46 -11.00 23.14
C LYS A 384 24.97 -9.56 23.08
N PRO A 385 24.30 -8.58 23.71
CA PRO A 385 24.76 -7.19 23.72
C PRO A 385 26.15 -7.12 24.38
N LYS A 386 27.13 -6.52 23.68
CA LYS A 386 28.46 -6.27 24.27
C LYS A 386 28.30 -5.41 25.52
N LYS A 387 28.63 -5.94 26.70
CA LYS A 387 28.73 -5.16 27.94
C LYS A 387 29.65 -3.95 27.69
N LYS A 388 29.13 -2.72 27.88
CA LYS A 388 29.97 -1.52 27.95
C LYS A 388 31.05 -1.74 29.02
N PRO A 389 32.33 -1.43 28.76
CA PRO A 389 33.36 -1.52 29.79
C PRO A 389 33.05 -0.49 30.88
N THR A 390 32.76 -0.96 32.09
CA THR A 390 32.73 -0.14 33.30
C THR A 390 34.09 0.52 33.47
N LYS A 391 34.14 1.85 33.35
CA LYS A 391 35.30 2.64 33.77
C LYS A 391 35.55 2.30 35.24
N GLY A 392 36.71 1.71 35.53
CA GLY A 392 37.14 1.43 36.88
C GLY A 392 37.18 2.71 37.70
N GLU A 393 36.53 2.68 38.86
CA GLU A 393 36.84 3.57 39.97
C GLU A 393 38.32 3.39 40.29
N LYS A 394 39.15 4.36 39.89
CA LYS A 394 40.45 4.54 40.51
C LYS A 394 40.18 5.12 41.89
N GLY A 395 40.46 4.33 42.92
CA GLY A 395 40.72 4.87 44.24
C GLY A 395 41.99 5.72 44.21
N GLU A 396 41.91 6.88 44.85
CA GLU A 396 42.92 7.46 45.75
C GLU A 396 42.26 8.55 46.59
#